data_AF-A0A7X3TSU5-F1
#
_entry.id   AF-A0A7X3TSU5-F1
#
_cell.length_a   1.000
_cell.length_b   1.000
_cell.length_c   1.000
_cell.angle_alpha   90.00
_cell.angle_beta   90.00
_cell.angle_gamma   90.00
#
_symmetry.space_group_name_H-M   'P 1'
#
loop_
_entity.id
_entity.type
_entity.pdbx_description
1 polymer ?
#
loop_
_entity_poly.entity_id
_entity_poly.type
_entity_poly.pdbx_seq_one_letter_code
_entity_poly.pdbx_strand_id
1 'polypeptide(L)'
;MKITNVLRIRHSGLDPESSVVLFTNEEKSRDSGFPLTTAGMTEGRTADGRPKSSNMSRQLETALTTHDHRQLVERGISLKTLESQLATFQRGIPFTNLKRACRLNDGIRSLDSLDTPAVIQNFERARTTGRTMKFVPASGVGTRMFKFLETARLRRTSNAPTPTEELNQFFSNLPKFAFYHDLKNVLSSQGQQLDRLLAKNNYHPVIDALLDSLNYARLPKGLMAFHRYTGTTRTPIEEHLVEAADYVKDDAGRARVHFTVSPDHQLVVQQRIEKARHALGPDHVSWVVGCSAQKPSTDTVAVTMGNDLFRDSDDNLLFRPAGHGALLSNLQELHGDVVFIKNIDNVVPDHLKETGSHYKRILGGLLVGLQDTLFSFLTQLESGATSSTLLERITEWANQSLTLTVPNRWHARTVSQKAQWLFTWLNRPIRVCGMVPNVNHPGGGPFWVEQENGTTSLQIVETSQVDPDSPTQRKIFASSTHFNPVDMVCGVRDYQGNPFNLDGFVDPDTGFIAQKSYKGRELKALELPGLWNGGMAKWHSVFVEIPRETFNPVKTVLDLLSSEHQPPERP
;
A
#
# COMPACT_ATOMS: atom_id res chain seq x y z
N MET A 1 -41.23 -22.55 40.84
CA MET A 1 -41.64 -23.97 40.91
C MET A 1 -40.40 -24.83 40.68
N LYS A 2 -40.32 -25.96 41.37
CA LYS A 2 -39.16 -26.79 41.72
C LYS A 2 -38.44 -27.52 40.56
N ILE A 3 -37.11 -27.65 40.72
CA ILE A 3 -36.26 -28.88 40.69
C ILE A 3 -36.17 -29.69 39.36
N THR A 4 -35.02 -29.75 38.66
CA THR A 4 -33.77 -30.59 38.79
C THR A 4 -33.83 -32.00 38.18
N ASN A 5 -32.69 -32.40 37.55
CA ASN A 5 -32.10 -33.75 37.35
C ASN A 5 -32.56 -34.61 36.14
N VAL A 6 -31.76 -35.48 35.49
CA VAL A 6 -30.33 -35.89 35.49
C VAL A 6 -30.13 -36.90 34.32
N LEU A 7 -28.91 -36.93 33.78
CA LEU A 7 -28.19 -37.95 32.97
C LEU A 7 -28.92 -39.13 32.28
N ARG A 8 -28.45 -39.42 31.05
CA ARG A 8 -27.87 -40.74 30.71
C ARG A 8 -26.80 -40.65 29.62
N ILE A 9 -25.58 -41.05 29.98
CA ILE A 9 -24.49 -41.40 29.06
C ILE A 9 -24.48 -42.94 28.93
N ARG A 10 -24.35 -43.48 27.72
CA ARG A 10 -23.70 -44.76 27.45
C ARG A 10 -22.88 -44.69 26.17
N HIS A 11 -21.61 -45.07 26.30
CA HIS A 11 -20.59 -45.22 25.27
C HIS A 11 -20.73 -46.53 24.48
N SER A 12 -20.43 -46.47 23.18
CA SER A 12 -19.71 -47.45 22.33
C SER A 12 -19.89 -46.98 20.86
N GLY A 13 -18.91 -46.87 19.96
CA GLY A 13 -17.50 -47.25 19.89
C GLY A 13 -16.83 -46.54 18.70
N LEU A 14 -15.54 -46.85 18.53
CA LEU A 14 -14.49 -46.24 17.70
C LEU A 14 -14.74 -46.09 16.18
N ASP A 15 -14.34 -44.92 15.64
CA ASP A 15 -13.55 -44.56 14.41
C ASP A 15 -13.44 -45.51 13.19
N PRO A 16 -12.92 -45.05 12.01
CA PRO A 16 -13.08 -43.80 11.24
C PRO A 16 -13.37 -44.09 9.73
N GLU A 17 -13.75 -43.09 8.93
CA GLU A 17 -13.36 -42.91 7.50
C GLU A 17 -14.23 -41.84 6.83
N SER A 18 -13.69 -40.62 6.73
CA SER A 18 -14.16 -39.58 5.83
C SER A 18 -13.59 -39.85 4.43
N SER A 19 -14.39 -40.49 3.57
CA SER A 19 -14.10 -40.62 2.15
C SER A 19 -14.20 -39.25 1.45
N VAL A 20 -13.05 -38.76 0.99
CA VAL A 20 -12.89 -37.64 0.07
C VAL A 20 -13.43 -38.05 -1.30
N VAL A 21 -14.44 -37.33 -1.80
CA VAL A 21 -14.94 -37.49 -3.17
C VAL A 21 -14.21 -36.49 -4.07
N LEU A 22 -13.32 -37.01 -4.92
CA LEU A 22 -12.70 -36.31 -6.03
C LEU A 22 -13.67 -36.27 -7.22
N PHE A 23 -14.07 -35.08 -7.65
CA PHE A 23 -14.73 -34.90 -8.95
C PHE A 23 -13.69 -34.53 -10.00
N THR A 24 -13.43 -35.46 -10.92
CA THR A 24 -12.77 -35.21 -12.19
C THR A 24 -13.83 -34.85 -13.24
N ASN A 25 -13.80 -33.63 -13.78
CA ASN A 25 -14.54 -33.29 -14.99
C ASN A 25 -13.56 -32.94 -16.11
N GLU A 26 -13.37 -33.89 -17.02
CA GLU A 26 -12.98 -33.63 -18.40
C GLU A 26 -14.25 -33.24 -19.18
N GLU A 27 -14.34 -32.02 -19.68
CA GLU A 27 -15.21 -31.73 -20.83
C GLU A 27 -14.52 -30.79 -21.81
N LYS A 28 -14.45 -31.26 -23.05
CA LYS A 28 -13.91 -30.60 -24.24
C LYS A 28 -14.81 -29.42 -24.61
N SER A 29 -14.32 -28.19 -24.51
CA SER A 29 -14.89 -27.05 -25.25
C SER A 29 -14.14 -26.87 -26.58
N ARG A 30 -14.91 -26.66 -27.64
CA ARG A 30 -14.42 -26.40 -28.99
C ARG A 30 -13.92 -24.96 -29.06
N ASP A 31 -12.67 -24.82 -29.46
CA ASP A 31 -11.96 -23.56 -29.69
C ASP A 31 -12.53 -22.80 -30.90
N SER A 32 -12.93 -21.56 -30.67
CA SER A 32 -12.93 -20.50 -31.68
C SER A 32 -12.44 -19.21 -31.02
N GLY A 33 -11.17 -19.21 -30.61
CA GLY A 33 -10.48 -18.09 -29.99
C GLY A 33 -9.38 -17.52 -30.89
N PHE A 34 -9.34 -16.19 -31.01
CA PHE A 34 -8.16 -15.48 -31.47
C PHE A 34 -6.98 -15.82 -30.54
N PRO A 35 -5.83 -16.30 -31.06
CA PRO A 35 -4.71 -16.63 -30.21
C PRO A 35 -4.08 -15.36 -29.64
N LEU A 36 -4.13 -15.23 -28.32
CA LEU A 36 -3.17 -14.43 -27.56
C LEU A 36 -1.77 -15.03 -27.79
N THR A 37 -1.05 -14.53 -28.79
CA THR A 37 0.35 -14.86 -28.99
C THR A 37 1.15 -14.28 -27.83
N THR A 38 1.52 -15.15 -26.89
CA THR A 38 2.71 -15.00 -26.07
C THR A 38 3.91 -15.00 -27.02
N ALA A 39 4.51 -13.82 -27.22
CA ALA A 39 5.77 -13.71 -27.95
C ALA A 39 6.82 -14.54 -27.20
N GLY A 40 7.42 -15.49 -27.91
CA GLY A 40 8.18 -16.60 -27.33
C GLY A 40 9.43 -16.17 -26.57
N MET A 41 9.55 -16.69 -25.35
CA MET A 41 10.82 -17.25 -24.87
C MET A 41 10.80 -18.73 -25.19
N THR A 42 11.50 -19.16 -26.24
CA THR A 42 11.81 -20.57 -26.45
C THR A 42 12.90 -20.96 -25.46
N GLU A 43 12.50 -21.42 -24.27
CA GLU A 43 13.43 -22.06 -23.33
C GLU A 43 13.97 -23.35 -23.95
N GLY A 44 15.28 -23.41 -24.15
CA GLY A 44 15.94 -24.62 -24.64
C GLY A 44 15.76 -25.75 -23.63
N ARG A 45 15.17 -26.87 -24.06
CA ARG A 45 15.12 -28.11 -23.29
C ARG A 45 16.39 -28.93 -23.51
N THR A 46 16.75 -29.74 -22.52
CA THR A 46 17.76 -30.81 -22.68
C THR A 46 17.12 -32.03 -23.35
N ALA A 47 17.93 -32.99 -23.83
CA ALA A 47 17.45 -34.17 -24.55
C ALA A 47 16.53 -35.08 -23.70
N ASP A 48 16.46 -34.88 -22.38
CA ASP A 48 15.59 -35.60 -21.45
C ASP A 48 14.34 -34.81 -21.00
N GLY A 49 14.07 -33.65 -21.62
CA GLY A 49 12.88 -32.86 -21.37
C GLY A 49 12.95 -31.90 -20.17
N ARG A 50 14.09 -31.82 -19.46
CA ARG A 50 14.27 -30.84 -18.38
C ARG A 50 14.58 -29.44 -18.91
N PRO A 51 14.03 -28.36 -18.28
CA PRO A 51 14.40 -26.99 -18.62
C PRO A 51 15.90 -26.78 -18.39
N LYS A 52 16.60 -26.12 -19.34
CA LYS A 52 18.01 -25.75 -19.14
C LYS A 52 18.10 -24.76 -17.98
N SER A 53 18.60 -25.19 -16.82
CA SER A 53 18.94 -24.27 -15.73
C SER A 53 20.09 -23.35 -16.18
N SER A 54 20.01 -22.07 -15.82
CA SER A 54 21.03 -21.09 -16.18
C SER A 54 22.38 -21.45 -15.52
N ASN A 55 23.50 -21.02 -16.08
CA ASN A 55 24.83 -21.27 -15.47
C ASN A 55 24.91 -20.73 -14.04
N MET A 56 24.21 -19.61 -13.77
CA MET A 56 24.08 -19.01 -12.45
C MET A 56 23.23 -19.87 -11.50
N SER A 57 22.16 -20.49 -11.98
CA SER A 57 21.32 -21.41 -11.19
C SER A 57 22.10 -22.61 -10.65
N ARG A 58 22.96 -23.21 -11.49
CA ARG A 58 23.80 -24.34 -11.08
C ARG A 58 24.88 -23.93 -10.08
N GLN A 59 25.49 -22.78 -10.27
CA GLN A 59 26.48 -22.23 -9.33
C GLN A 59 25.84 -21.89 -7.98
N LEU A 60 24.62 -21.35 -8.00
CA LEU A 60 23.86 -21.04 -6.80
C LEU A 60 23.45 -22.30 -6.05
N GLU A 61 22.94 -23.32 -6.75
CA GLU A 61 22.60 -24.62 -6.16
C GLU A 61 23.82 -25.29 -5.50
N THR A 62 25.03 -25.12 -6.06
CA THR A 62 26.26 -25.61 -5.41
C THR A 62 26.76 -24.75 -4.25
N ALA A 63 26.36 -23.48 -4.17
CA ALA A 63 26.79 -22.54 -3.13
C ALA A 63 25.85 -22.52 -1.91
N LEU A 64 24.61 -22.98 -2.09
CA LEU A 64 23.61 -23.07 -1.02
C LEU A 64 23.76 -24.39 -0.24
N THR A 65 23.68 -24.29 1.07
CA THR A 65 23.64 -25.45 1.96
C THR A 65 22.22 -26.03 2.04
N THR A 66 22.08 -27.26 2.53
CA THR A 66 20.75 -27.84 2.84
C THR A 66 19.97 -26.99 3.84
N HIS A 67 20.67 -26.26 4.72
CA HIS A 67 20.05 -25.33 5.66
C HIS A 67 19.48 -24.09 4.94
N ASP A 68 20.22 -23.55 3.97
CA ASP A 68 19.74 -22.41 3.17
C ASP A 68 18.48 -22.76 2.38
N HIS A 69 18.43 -23.95 1.78
CA HIS A 69 17.24 -24.43 1.09
C HIS A 69 16.03 -24.52 2.02
N ARG A 70 16.21 -24.96 3.27
CA ARG A 70 15.12 -24.96 4.26
C ARG A 70 14.64 -23.54 4.58
N GLN A 71 15.56 -22.60 4.79
CA GLN A 71 15.19 -21.19 5.04
C GLN A 71 14.38 -20.59 3.89
N LEU A 72 14.75 -20.90 2.65
CA LEU A 72 14.04 -20.44 1.45
C LEU A 72 12.63 -21.06 1.37
N VAL A 73 12.50 -22.37 1.60
CA VAL A 73 11.21 -23.08 1.58
C VAL A 73 10.29 -22.60 2.70
N GLU A 74 10.77 -22.46 3.93
CA GLU A 74 10.00 -21.96 5.07
C GLU A 74 9.46 -20.54 4.82
N ARG A 75 10.21 -19.73 4.07
CA ARG A 75 9.80 -18.38 3.68
C ARG A 75 8.95 -18.33 2.41
N GLY A 76 8.90 -19.41 1.64
CA GLY A 76 8.22 -19.44 0.34
C GLY A 76 8.97 -18.67 -0.76
N ILE A 77 10.30 -18.54 -0.65
CA ILE A 77 11.16 -17.91 -1.65
C ILE A 77 11.69 -18.99 -2.59
N SER A 78 11.37 -18.89 -3.88
CA SER A 78 11.88 -19.83 -4.89
C SER A 78 13.34 -19.53 -5.25
N LEU A 79 14.09 -20.53 -5.74
CA LEU A 79 15.45 -20.32 -6.25
C LEU A 79 15.47 -19.27 -7.37
N LYS A 80 14.48 -19.27 -8.26
CA LYS A 80 14.33 -18.26 -9.31
C LYS A 80 14.17 -16.85 -8.74
N THR A 81 13.42 -16.71 -7.64
CA THR A 81 13.27 -15.42 -6.94
C THR A 81 14.61 -14.98 -6.35
N LEU A 82 15.34 -15.88 -5.68
CA LEU A 82 16.66 -15.59 -5.13
C LEU A 82 17.67 -15.18 -6.23
N GLU A 83 17.70 -15.92 -7.33
CA GLU A 83 18.54 -15.61 -8.50
C GLU A 83 18.24 -14.22 -9.05
N SER A 84 16.96 -13.87 -9.19
CA SER A 84 16.54 -12.54 -9.63
C SER A 84 17.00 -11.44 -8.68
N GLN A 85 16.89 -11.65 -7.37
CA GLN A 85 17.38 -10.70 -6.37
C GLN A 85 18.89 -10.49 -6.48
N LEU A 86 19.67 -11.56 -6.60
CA LEU A 86 21.12 -11.50 -6.74
C LEU A 86 21.54 -10.83 -8.06
N ALA A 87 20.86 -11.13 -9.16
CA ALA A 87 21.08 -10.46 -10.44
C ALA A 87 20.85 -8.95 -10.34
N THR A 88 19.81 -8.52 -9.62
CA THR A 88 19.54 -7.10 -9.36
C THR A 88 20.64 -6.44 -8.54
N PHE A 89 21.17 -7.11 -7.51
CA PHE A 89 22.32 -6.58 -6.75
C PHE A 89 23.59 -6.42 -7.61
N GLN A 90 23.84 -7.37 -8.52
CA GLN A 90 25.00 -7.33 -9.42
C GLN A 90 24.87 -6.23 -10.48
N ARG A 91 23.69 -6.13 -11.11
CA ARG A 91 23.40 -5.14 -12.14
C ARG A 91 23.27 -3.72 -11.58
N GLY A 92 22.79 -3.60 -10.34
CA GLY A 92 22.30 -2.34 -9.80
C GLY A 92 20.90 -2.01 -10.30
N ILE A 93 20.37 -0.89 -9.82
CA ILE A 93 19.04 -0.40 -10.21
C ILE A 93 19.24 0.85 -11.08
N PRO A 94 18.75 0.85 -12.33
CA PRO A 94 18.85 2.02 -13.20
C PRO A 94 18.03 3.20 -12.64
N PHE A 95 18.53 4.41 -12.88
CA PHE A 95 17.80 5.62 -12.55
C PHE A 95 16.66 5.86 -13.55
N THR A 96 15.55 6.41 -13.06
CA THR A 96 14.40 6.80 -13.88
C THR A 96 14.77 8.01 -14.75
N ASN A 97 14.50 7.91 -16.06
CA ASN A 97 14.67 9.04 -16.98
C ASN A 97 13.45 9.97 -16.92
N LEU A 98 13.55 11.06 -16.16
CA LEU A 98 12.51 12.08 -16.08
C LEU A 98 12.53 12.94 -17.35
N LYS A 99 11.37 13.06 -18.00
CA LYS A 99 11.15 14.01 -19.10
C LYS A 99 10.85 15.40 -18.58
N ARG A 100 9.94 15.49 -17.59
CA ARG A 100 9.53 16.73 -16.90
C ARG A 100 8.58 16.43 -15.73
N ALA A 101 8.49 17.34 -14.76
CA ALA A 101 7.48 17.26 -13.71
C ALA A 101 6.06 17.44 -14.27
N CYS A 102 5.09 16.76 -13.68
CA CYS A 102 3.68 17.02 -13.99
C CYS A 102 3.24 18.34 -13.35
N ARG A 103 2.32 19.04 -14.01
CA ARG A 103 1.71 20.29 -13.57
C ARG A 103 0.21 20.21 -13.76
N LEU A 104 -0.52 21.19 -13.20
CA LEU A 104 -1.94 21.32 -13.43
C LEU A 104 -2.21 21.49 -14.93
N ASN A 105 -3.19 20.74 -15.45
CA ASN A 105 -3.53 20.58 -16.86
C ASN A 105 -2.42 19.96 -17.74
N ASP A 106 -1.40 19.40 -17.10
CA ASP A 106 -0.25 18.81 -17.77
C ASP A 106 0.28 17.59 -16.99
N GLY A 107 -0.46 16.50 -17.10
CA GLY A 107 -0.25 15.27 -16.33
C GLY A 107 -1.01 15.22 -15.01
N ILE A 108 -1.46 16.37 -14.48
CA ILE A 108 -2.39 16.46 -13.33
C ILE A 108 -3.66 17.18 -13.79
N ARG A 109 -4.82 16.57 -13.58
CA ARG A 109 -6.12 17.18 -13.91
C ARG A 109 -6.56 18.16 -12.83
N SER A 110 -7.07 19.30 -13.25
CA SER A 110 -7.84 20.19 -12.37
C SER A 110 -9.25 19.65 -12.16
N LEU A 111 -9.82 19.90 -10.99
CA LEU A 111 -11.23 19.61 -10.69
C LEU A 111 -12.17 20.36 -11.63
N ASP A 112 -11.81 21.57 -12.05
CA ASP A 112 -12.61 22.40 -12.99
C ASP A 112 -12.77 21.75 -14.36
N SER A 113 -11.87 20.81 -14.71
CA SER A 113 -11.96 20.04 -15.95
C SER A 113 -12.91 18.85 -15.87
N LEU A 114 -13.44 18.54 -14.69
CA LEU A 114 -14.29 17.38 -14.44
C LEU A 114 -15.77 17.81 -14.29
N ASP A 115 -16.66 17.04 -14.93
CA ASP A 115 -18.08 17.06 -14.60
C ASP A 115 -18.28 16.34 -13.25
N THR A 116 -18.06 17.08 -12.17
CA THR A 116 -18.09 16.55 -10.80
C THR A 116 -19.41 15.85 -10.46
N PRO A 117 -20.59 16.39 -10.78
CA PRO A 117 -21.87 15.68 -10.61
C PRO A 117 -21.92 14.32 -11.31
N ALA A 118 -21.54 14.25 -12.59
CA ALA A 118 -21.55 12.99 -13.34
C ALA A 118 -20.52 11.99 -12.79
N VAL A 119 -19.34 12.48 -12.41
CA VAL A 119 -18.29 11.69 -11.77
C VAL A 119 -18.79 11.08 -10.46
N ILE A 120 -19.41 11.88 -9.57
CA ILE A 120 -19.98 11.38 -8.32
C ILE A 120 -21.10 10.36 -8.59
N GLN A 121 -21.93 10.57 -9.62
CA GLN A 121 -22.96 9.60 -9.98
C GLN A 121 -22.36 8.24 -10.41
N ASN A 122 -21.25 8.24 -11.16
CA ASN A 122 -20.53 7.01 -11.50
C ASN A 122 -20.03 6.28 -10.25
N PHE A 123 -19.52 7.04 -9.28
CA PHE A 123 -19.09 6.49 -8.01
C PHE A 123 -20.24 5.84 -7.25
N GLU A 124 -21.37 6.54 -7.10
CA GLU A 124 -22.52 6.04 -6.36
C GLU A 124 -23.02 4.72 -6.95
N ARG A 125 -23.10 4.59 -8.29
CA ARG A 125 -23.45 3.32 -8.94
C ARG A 125 -22.51 2.17 -8.58
N ALA A 126 -21.21 2.43 -8.49
CA ALA A 126 -20.25 1.39 -8.09
C ALA A 126 -20.32 1.06 -6.59
N ARG A 127 -20.53 2.08 -5.74
CA ARG A 127 -20.67 1.92 -4.29
C ARG A 127 -21.91 1.12 -3.94
N THR A 128 -23.08 1.48 -4.47
CA THR A 128 -24.37 0.85 -4.15
C THR A 128 -24.40 -0.64 -4.53
N THR A 129 -23.73 -1.00 -5.63
CA THR A 129 -23.58 -2.39 -6.10
C THR A 129 -22.50 -3.19 -5.37
N GLY A 130 -21.83 -2.60 -4.37
CA GLY A 130 -20.85 -3.29 -3.54
C GLY A 130 -19.49 -3.56 -4.21
N ARG A 131 -19.15 -2.81 -5.26
CA ARG A 131 -17.87 -2.93 -6.00
C ARG A 131 -16.69 -2.30 -5.25
N THR A 132 -16.96 -1.44 -4.26
CA THR A 132 -15.93 -0.64 -3.58
C THR A 132 -15.44 -1.33 -2.30
N MET A 133 -14.14 -1.18 -2.03
CA MET A 133 -13.53 -1.56 -0.77
C MET A 133 -12.37 -0.63 -0.40
N LYS A 134 -11.99 -0.63 0.87
CA LYS A 134 -10.83 0.13 1.35
C LYS A 134 -9.70 -0.80 1.76
N PHE A 135 -8.50 -0.53 1.27
CA PHE A 135 -7.25 -1.16 1.67
C PHE A 135 -6.39 -0.13 2.40
N VAL A 136 -6.02 -0.45 3.65
CA VAL A 136 -5.27 0.45 4.52
C VAL A 136 -3.92 -0.21 4.83
N PRO A 137 -2.84 0.22 4.14
CA PRO A 137 -1.50 -0.19 4.53
C PRO A 137 -1.19 0.31 5.94
N ALA A 138 -1.00 -0.61 6.89
CA ALA A 138 -0.45 -0.20 8.18
C ALA A 138 1.05 0.03 8.05
N SER A 139 1.46 1.25 8.36
CA SER A 139 2.86 1.55 8.63
C SER A 139 3.33 0.78 9.87
N GLY A 140 4.62 0.45 9.90
CA GLY A 140 5.24 -0.30 11.00
C GLY A 140 5.13 0.38 12.37
N VAL A 141 5.82 -0.19 13.36
CA VAL A 141 5.79 0.26 14.76
C VAL A 141 5.99 1.78 14.88
N GLY A 142 5.21 2.44 15.74
CA GLY A 142 5.25 3.88 15.96
C GLY A 142 6.51 4.39 16.67
N THR A 143 7.55 3.57 16.83
CA THR A 143 8.79 3.90 17.57
C THR A 143 9.44 5.21 17.10
N ARG A 144 9.38 5.52 15.80
CA ARG A 144 9.91 6.79 15.27
C ARG A 144 9.17 8.02 15.80
N MET A 145 7.87 7.90 16.13
CA MET A 145 7.05 9.01 16.63
C MET A 145 7.55 9.55 17.97
N PHE A 146 8.20 8.70 18.77
CA PHE A 146 8.65 9.02 20.12
C PHE A 146 10.17 9.04 20.26
N LYS A 147 10.92 9.12 19.15
CA LYS A 147 12.39 9.03 19.14
C LYS A 147 13.06 10.04 20.08
N PHE A 148 12.54 11.27 20.16
CA PHE A 148 13.09 12.30 21.05
C PHE A 148 12.85 11.97 22.53
N LEU A 149 11.69 11.38 22.89
CA LEU A 149 11.41 10.89 24.24
C LEU A 149 12.33 9.71 24.60
N GLU A 150 12.53 8.77 23.68
CA GLU A 150 13.48 7.66 23.85
C GLU A 150 14.91 8.16 24.07
N THR A 151 15.33 9.16 23.28
CA THR A 151 16.64 9.80 23.44
C THR A 151 16.76 10.46 24.81
N ALA A 152 15.72 11.15 25.26
CA ALA A 152 15.66 11.74 26.60
C ALA A 152 15.73 10.68 27.70
N ARG A 153 15.03 9.55 27.53
CA ARG A 153 15.06 8.39 28.45
C ARG A 153 16.46 7.77 28.58
N LEU A 154 17.17 7.61 27.47
CA LEU A 154 18.53 7.02 27.46
C LEU A 154 19.59 7.94 28.08
N ARG A 155 19.39 9.26 28.04
CA ARG A 155 20.30 10.27 28.61
C ARG A 155 19.99 10.59 30.08
N ARG A 156 19.44 9.65 30.83
CA ARG A 156 19.03 9.83 32.24
C ARG A 156 20.26 10.00 33.15
N THR A 157 20.81 11.21 33.17
CA THR A 157 21.93 11.62 34.04
C THR A 157 21.47 12.46 35.24
N SER A 158 20.20 12.89 35.26
CA SER A 158 19.57 13.64 36.36
C SER A 158 18.05 13.37 36.41
N ASN A 159 17.33 14.01 37.33
CA ASN A 159 15.86 13.88 37.45
C ASN A 159 15.08 14.55 36.30
N ALA A 160 15.71 15.47 35.56
CA ALA A 160 15.09 16.17 34.44
C ALA A 160 15.96 15.98 33.19
N PRO A 161 15.40 15.51 32.06
CA PRO A 161 16.16 15.41 30.82
C PRO A 161 16.61 16.80 30.37
N THR A 162 17.75 16.86 29.66
CA THR A 162 18.20 18.10 29.02
C THR A 162 17.08 18.66 28.13
N PRO A 163 16.63 19.91 28.33
CA PRO A 163 15.56 20.48 27.54
C PRO A 163 15.94 20.52 26.05
N THR A 164 15.01 20.06 25.21
CA THR A 164 15.02 20.30 23.77
C THR A 164 13.72 20.98 23.39
N GLU A 165 13.66 21.58 22.21
CA GLU A 165 12.45 22.22 21.71
C GLU A 165 11.28 21.22 21.66
N GLU A 166 11.53 20.00 21.19
CA GLU A 166 10.52 18.94 21.09
C GLU A 166 10.01 18.50 22.47
N LEU A 167 10.90 18.38 23.47
CA LEU A 167 10.49 18.05 24.85
C LEU A 167 9.63 19.17 25.44
N ASN A 168 10.06 20.42 25.28
CA ASN A 168 9.33 21.58 25.79
C ASN A 168 7.95 21.68 25.15
N GLN A 169 7.87 21.53 23.83
CA GLN A 169 6.61 21.53 23.09
C GLN A 169 5.69 20.38 23.54
N PHE A 170 6.24 19.17 23.71
CA PHE A 170 5.49 18.01 24.17
C PHE A 170 4.87 18.21 25.56
N PHE A 171 5.69 18.56 26.56
CA PHE A 171 5.21 18.70 27.94
C PHE A 171 4.28 19.91 28.13
N SER A 172 4.55 21.02 27.45
CA SER A 172 3.69 22.22 27.54
C SER A 172 2.32 22.01 26.92
N ASN A 173 2.19 21.06 25.98
CA ASN A 173 0.93 20.71 25.32
C ASN A 173 0.39 19.33 25.76
N LEU A 174 0.93 18.73 26.84
CA LEU A 174 0.55 17.39 27.26
C LEU A 174 -0.98 17.20 27.41
N PRO A 175 -1.77 18.16 27.95
CA PRO A 175 -3.23 18.06 28.03
C PRO A 175 -3.95 17.98 26.67
N LYS A 176 -3.31 18.39 25.57
CA LYS A 176 -3.93 18.40 24.24
C LYS A 176 -3.97 17.02 23.59
N PHE A 177 -3.09 16.09 23.98
CA PHE A 177 -3.05 14.75 23.39
C PHE A 177 -4.24 13.89 23.81
N ALA A 178 -4.72 13.04 22.89
CA ALA A 178 -5.85 12.14 23.16
C ALA A 178 -5.57 11.16 24.31
N PHE A 179 -4.33 10.69 24.43
CA PHE A 179 -3.89 9.76 25.49
C PHE A 179 -3.66 10.41 26.86
N TYR A 180 -3.91 11.71 27.03
CA TYR A 180 -3.60 12.43 28.27
C TYR A 180 -4.26 11.80 29.52
N HIS A 181 -5.55 11.45 29.43
CA HIS A 181 -6.26 10.85 30.55
C HIS A 181 -5.78 9.43 30.86
N ASP A 182 -5.49 8.64 29.83
CA ASP A 182 -4.92 7.29 30.00
C ASP A 182 -3.55 7.37 30.69
N LEU A 183 -2.72 8.32 30.30
CA LEU A 183 -1.42 8.58 30.92
C LEU A 183 -1.56 8.99 32.40
N LYS A 184 -2.50 9.90 32.70
CA LYS A 184 -2.79 10.31 34.08
C LYS A 184 -3.28 9.14 34.95
N ASN A 185 -4.12 8.27 34.39
CA ASN A 185 -4.66 7.09 35.08
C ASN A 185 -3.56 6.06 35.35
N VAL A 186 -2.71 5.76 34.36
CA VAL A 186 -1.59 4.83 34.50
C VAL A 186 -0.62 5.31 35.57
N LEU A 187 -0.20 6.58 35.54
CA LEU A 187 0.65 7.16 36.59
C LEU A 187 -0.01 7.07 37.97
N SER A 188 -1.31 7.36 38.06
CA SER A 188 -2.04 7.28 39.34
C SER A 188 -2.07 5.85 39.89
N SER A 189 -2.23 4.85 39.03
CA SER A 189 -2.16 3.42 39.43
C SER A 189 -0.77 3.00 39.94
N GLN A 190 0.28 3.75 39.56
CA GLN A 190 1.67 3.57 40.01
C GLN A 190 2.01 4.44 41.24
N GLY A 191 1.01 5.08 41.87
CA GLY A 191 1.21 5.97 43.02
C GLY A 191 1.83 7.32 42.67
N GLN A 192 1.89 7.69 41.39
CA GLN A 192 2.42 8.97 40.91
C GLN A 192 1.28 9.92 40.53
N GLN A 193 1.45 11.23 40.80
CA GLN A 193 0.50 12.25 40.35
C GLN A 193 1.12 13.08 39.24
N LEU A 194 0.53 13.03 38.04
CA LEU A 194 1.04 13.73 36.86
C LEU A 194 1.27 15.23 37.13
N ASP A 195 0.30 15.91 37.74
CA ASP A 195 0.38 17.35 38.02
C ASP A 195 1.58 17.68 38.95
N ARG A 196 1.90 16.80 39.92
CA ARG A 196 3.06 16.95 40.80
C ARG A 196 4.39 16.68 40.09
N LEU A 197 4.41 15.73 39.17
CA LEU A 197 5.60 15.41 38.37
C LEU A 197 5.96 16.59 37.46
N LEU A 198 4.96 17.17 36.78
CA LEU A 198 5.14 18.34 35.92
C LEU A 198 5.60 19.56 36.72
N ALA A 199 4.98 19.85 37.87
CA ALA A 199 5.38 20.97 38.73
C ALA A 199 6.84 20.88 39.25
N LYS A 200 7.39 19.66 39.35
CA LYS A 200 8.77 19.40 39.77
C LYS A 200 9.74 19.23 38.59
N ASN A 201 9.28 19.40 37.34
CA ASN A 201 10.03 19.08 36.13
C ASN A 201 10.57 17.63 36.11
N ASN A 202 9.91 16.71 36.80
CA ASN A 202 10.30 15.30 36.87
C ASN A 202 9.63 14.52 35.74
N TYR A 203 10.22 14.61 34.55
CA TYR A 203 9.62 14.10 33.31
C TYR A 203 9.85 12.61 33.07
N HIS A 204 10.89 12.01 33.65
CA HIS A 204 11.22 10.61 33.38
C HIS A 204 10.08 9.62 33.69
N PRO A 205 9.37 9.70 34.83
CA PRO A 205 8.23 8.81 35.09
C PRO A 205 7.11 8.98 34.07
N VAL A 206 6.90 10.18 33.54
CA VAL A 206 5.88 10.45 32.50
C VAL A 206 6.28 9.79 31.18
N ILE A 207 7.56 9.89 30.81
CA ILE A 207 8.12 9.23 29.62
C ILE A 207 8.02 7.71 29.75
N ASP A 208 8.44 7.14 30.88
CA ASP A 208 8.41 5.70 31.14
C ASP A 208 6.95 5.18 31.13
N ALA A 209 6.02 5.90 31.75
CA ALA A 209 4.60 5.54 31.74
C ALA A 209 4.01 5.54 30.32
N LEU A 210 4.34 6.53 29.48
CA LEU A 210 3.87 6.58 28.10
C LEU A 210 4.48 5.45 27.25
N LEU A 211 5.80 5.30 27.29
CA LEU A 211 6.52 4.40 26.39
C LEU A 211 6.33 2.93 26.77
N ASP A 212 6.36 2.61 28.07
CA ASP A 212 6.35 1.23 28.55
C ASP A 212 4.97 0.82 29.08
N SER A 213 4.34 1.66 29.91
CA SER A 213 3.07 1.28 30.57
C SER A 213 1.84 1.43 29.66
N LEU A 214 1.78 2.49 28.84
CA LEU A 214 0.84 2.58 27.71
C LEU A 214 1.38 1.85 26.47
N ASN A 215 2.63 1.37 26.52
CA ASN A 215 3.29 0.58 25.48
C ASN A 215 3.48 1.32 24.13
N TYR A 216 3.51 2.66 24.14
CA TYR A 216 3.59 3.45 22.90
C TYR A 216 4.93 3.29 22.15
N ALA A 217 5.98 2.79 22.81
CA ALA A 217 7.24 2.47 22.15
C ALA A 217 7.11 1.29 21.16
N ARG A 218 6.15 0.38 21.39
CA ARG A 218 5.99 -0.90 20.67
C ARG A 218 4.67 -1.05 19.93
N LEU A 219 3.70 -0.17 20.17
CA LEU A 219 2.44 -0.24 19.44
C LEU A 219 2.60 0.22 17.98
N PRO A 220 1.87 -0.39 17.02
CA PRO A 220 1.69 0.18 15.70
C PRO A 220 0.84 1.45 15.82
N LYS A 221 1.05 2.42 14.92
CA LYS A 221 0.33 3.71 14.94
C LYS A 221 -1.19 3.53 14.96
N GLY A 222 -1.69 2.55 14.21
CA GLY A 222 -3.11 2.23 14.13
C GLY A 222 -3.79 1.89 15.45
N LEU A 223 -3.03 1.60 16.52
CA LEU A 223 -3.54 1.29 17.86
C LEU A 223 -3.36 2.42 18.88
N MET A 224 -2.72 3.53 18.51
CA MET A 224 -2.49 4.67 19.40
C MET A 224 -3.69 5.61 19.37
N ALA A 225 -4.03 6.22 20.51
CA ALA A 225 -5.07 7.25 20.54
C ALA A 225 -4.59 8.51 19.81
N PHE A 226 -5.22 8.82 18.68
CA PHE A 226 -4.92 10.01 17.87
C PHE A 226 -5.89 11.14 18.18
N HIS A 227 -7.19 10.84 18.22
CA HIS A 227 -8.22 11.86 18.36
C HIS A 227 -9.01 11.68 19.65
N ARG A 228 -9.43 12.81 20.21
CA ARG A 228 -10.26 12.88 21.41
C ARG A 228 -11.63 13.44 21.06
N TYR A 229 -12.65 12.77 21.54
CA TYR A 229 -14.05 13.17 21.45
C TYR A 229 -14.61 13.32 22.87
N THR A 230 -15.84 13.83 22.98
CA THR A 230 -16.53 13.89 24.27
C THR A 230 -16.71 12.48 24.83
N GLY A 231 -16.00 12.17 25.93
CA GLY A 231 -16.11 10.90 26.64
C GLY A 231 -15.37 9.71 26.02
N THR A 232 -14.67 9.87 24.89
CA THR A 232 -13.95 8.76 24.25
C THR A 232 -12.74 9.25 23.44
N THR A 233 -11.87 8.32 23.06
CA THR A 233 -10.76 8.53 22.13
C THR A 233 -10.89 7.57 20.96
N ARG A 234 -10.30 7.94 19.82
CA ARG A 234 -10.21 7.05 18.65
C ARG A 234 -8.78 6.89 18.18
N THR A 235 -8.49 5.67 17.80
CA THR A 235 -7.29 5.22 17.12
C THR A 235 -7.46 5.35 15.61
N PRO A 236 -6.36 5.37 14.82
CA PRO A 236 -6.48 5.44 13.37
C PRO A 236 -7.26 4.27 12.74
N ILE A 237 -7.22 3.07 13.33
CA ILE A 237 -8.08 1.95 12.89
C ILE A 237 -9.55 2.34 12.98
N GLU A 238 -9.96 2.89 14.13
CA GLU A 238 -11.33 3.35 14.36
C GLU A 238 -11.72 4.47 13.38
N GLU A 239 -10.81 5.42 13.14
CA GLU A 239 -11.04 6.50 12.17
C GLU A 239 -11.24 6.01 10.74
N HIS A 240 -10.47 4.99 10.32
CA HIS A 240 -10.63 4.42 8.99
C HIS A 240 -11.91 3.60 8.83
N LEU A 241 -12.39 2.95 9.90
CA LEU A 241 -13.70 2.31 9.91
C LEU A 241 -14.78 3.38 9.66
N VAL A 242 -14.79 4.48 10.43
CA VAL A 242 -15.76 5.57 10.24
C VAL A 242 -15.72 6.13 8.81
N GLU A 243 -14.52 6.42 8.28
CA GLU A 243 -14.36 6.83 6.88
C GLU A 243 -14.94 5.81 5.88
N ALA A 244 -14.75 4.51 6.12
CA ALA A 244 -15.27 3.47 5.24
C ALA A 244 -16.81 3.34 5.31
N ALA A 245 -17.41 3.56 6.47
CA ALA A 245 -18.87 3.62 6.57
C ALA A 245 -19.48 4.77 5.76
N ASP A 246 -18.71 5.83 5.52
CA ASP A 246 -19.17 7.01 4.79
C ASP A 246 -19.10 6.86 3.27
N TYR A 247 -17.99 6.35 2.70
CA TYR A 247 -17.87 6.22 1.24
C TYR A 247 -17.80 4.79 0.70
N VAL A 248 -17.58 3.75 1.51
CA VAL A 248 -17.50 2.35 1.03
C VAL A 248 -18.75 1.54 1.30
N LYS A 249 -19.55 1.94 2.30
CA LYS A 249 -20.79 1.23 2.67
C LYS A 249 -21.70 1.08 1.45
N ASP A 250 -22.13 -0.13 1.13
CA ASP A 250 -23.07 -0.42 0.03
C ASP A 250 -24.55 -0.33 0.49
N ASP A 251 -25.50 -0.57 -0.43
CA ASP A 251 -26.94 -0.50 -0.13
C ASP A 251 -27.42 -1.65 0.76
N ALA A 252 -26.64 -2.74 0.86
CA ALA A 252 -26.86 -3.79 1.85
C ALA A 252 -26.27 -3.42 3.23
N GLY A 253 -25.77 -2.19 3.39
CA GLY A 253 -25.17 -1.70 4.62
C GLY A 253 -23.75 -2.21 4.88
N ARG A 254 -23.10 -2.88 3.92
CA ARG A 254 -21.79 -3.50 4.12
C ARG A 254 -20.64 -2.53 3.85
N ALA A 255 -19.79 -2.29 4.84
CA ALA A 255 -18.56 -1.49 4.70
C ALA A 255 -17.33 -2.42 4.70
N ARG A 256 -16.61 -2.48 3.56
CA ARG A 256 -15.48 -3.39 3.35
C ARG A 256 -14.14 -2.68 3.61
N VAL A 257 -13.39 -3.17 4.59
CA VAL A 257 -12.08 -2.60 4.93
C VAL A 257 -11.08 -3.72 5.11
N HIS A 258 -9.87 -3.55 4.60
CA HIS A 258 -8.78 -4.49 4.80
C HIS A 258 -7.54 -3.76 5.29
N PHE A 259 -6.97 -4.22 6.39
CA PHE A 259 -5.73 -3.69 6.94
C PHE A 259 -4.56 -4.62 6.65
N THR A 260 -3.41 -4.08 6.27
CA THR A 260 -2.17 -4.85 6.52
C THR A 260 -1.74 -4.68 7.96
N VAL A 261 -1.17 -5.70 8.58
CA VAL A 261 -0.71 -5.67 9.98
C VAL A 261 0.61 -6.42 10.11
N SER A 262 1.44 -6.02 11.08
CA SER A 262 2.59 -6.85 11.46
C SER A 262 2.10 -8.16 12.08
N PRO A 263 2.73 -9.32 11.79
CA PRO A 263 2.41 -10.59 12.46
C PRO A 263 2.37 -10.46 13.98
N ASP A 264 3.34 -9.75 14.58
CA ASP A 264 3.45 -9.55 16.02
C ASP A 264 2.28 -8.77 16.64
N HIS A 265 1.50 -8.05 15.82
CA HIS A 265 0.40 -7.20 16.26
C HIS A 265 -0.97 -7.68 15.77
N GLN A 266 -1.03 -8.76 14.99
CA GLN A 266 -2.27 -9.22 14.36
C GLN A 266 -3.40 -9.45 15.37
N LEU A 267 -3.13 -10.17 16.46
CA LEU A 267 -4.14 -10.47 17.49
C LEU A 267 -4.67 -9.20 18.16
N VAL A 268 -3.79 -8.27 18.53
CA VAL A 268 -4.17 -7.02 19.22
C VAL A 268 -4.97 -6.12 18.28
N VAL A 269 -4.60 -6.06 17.00
CA VAL A 269 -5.35 -5.33 15.99
C VAL A 269 -6.75 -5.92 15.79
N GLN A 270 -6.87 -7.24 15.67
CA GLN A 270 -8.18 -7.90 15.55
C GLN A 270 -9.07 -7.62 16.77
N GLN A 271 -8.53 -7.70 17.98
CA GLN A 271 -9.27 -7.36 19.20
C GLN A 271 -9.72 -5.90 19.22
N ARG A 272 -8.87 -4.96 18.76
CA ARG A 272 -9.25 -3.55 18.64
C ARG A 272 -10.36 -3.37 17.62
N ILE A 273 -10.27 -4.02 16.46
CA ILE A 273 -11.30 -3.97 15.42
C ILE A 273 -12.63 -4.47 15.97
N GLU A 274 -12.67 -5.61 16.66
CA GLU A 274 -13.93 -6.14 17.23
C GLU A 274 -14.53 -5.18 18.27
N LYS A 275 -13.71 -4.62 19.17
CA LYS A 275 -14.18 -3.57 20.09
C LYS A 275 -14.71 -2.34 19.34
N ALA A 276 -14.01 -1.92 18.31
CA ALA A 276 -14.40 -0.80 17.47
C ALA A 276 -15.71 -1.09 16.73
N ARG A 277 -15.95 -2.30 16.23
CA ARG A 277 -17.21 -2.67 15.56
C ARG A 277 -18.42 -2.54 16.49
N HIS A 278 -18.25 -2.84 17.78
CA HIS A 278 -19.31 -2.69 18.78
C HIS A 278 -19.49 -1.24 19.24
N ALA A 279 -18.41 -0.46 19.34
CA ALA A 279 -18.45 0.92 19.83
C ALA A 279 -18.76 1.94 18.72
N LEU A 280 -18.26 1.68 17.51
CA LEU A 280 -18.50 2.45 16.31
C LEU A 280 -19.78 1.93 15.65
N GLY A 281 -20.87 2.40 16.22
CA GLY A 281 -21.81 3.10 15.37
C GLY A 281 -23.22 2.51 15.28
N PRO A 282 -24.05 3.22 14.51
CA PRO A 282 -25.51 3.12 14.46
C PRO A 282 -26.05 1.77 13.95
N ASP A 283 -27.35 1.54 14.14
CA ASP A 283 -28.12 0.30 13.94
C ASP A 283 -28.05 -0.38 12.54
N HIS A 284 -27.19 0.06 11.61
CA HIS A 284 -27.29 -0.28 10.18
C HIS A 284 -25.96 -0.52 9.41
N VAL A 285 -24.79 -0.56 10.07
CA VAL A 285 -23.51 -0.84 9.38
C VAL A 285 -23.05 -2.27 9.63
N SER A 286 -22.91 -3.06 8.55
CA SER A 286 -22.31 -4.38 8.57
C SER A 286 -20.84 -4.30 8.17
N TRP A 287 -19.95 -4.26 9.15
CA TRP A 287 -18.51 -4.23 8.92
C TRP A 287 -17.99 -5.56 8.34
N VAL A 288 -17.34 -5.50 7.18
CA VAL A 288 -16.59 -6.61 6.57
C VAL A 288 -15.11 -6.25 6.65
N VAL A 289 -14.45 -6.68 7.71
CA VAL A 289 -13.06 -6.28 8.01
C VAL A 289 -12.11 -7.46 7.84
N GLY A 290 -11.13 -7.31 6.96
CA GLY A 290 -10.02 -8.24 6.76
C GLY A 290 -8.71 -7.72 7.34
N CYS A 291 -7.80 -8.65 7.65
CA CYS A 291 -6.43 -8.34 8.02
C CYS A 291 -5.49 -9.32 7.32
N SER A 292 -4.35 -8.83 6.81
CA SER A 292 -3.28 -9.66 6.29
C SER A 292 -1.92 -9.15 6.75
N ALA A 293 -0.92 -10.02 6.79
CA ALA A 293 0.47 -9.60 6.96
C ALA A 293 1.16 -9.44 5.59
N GLN A 294 2.26 -8.69 5.58
CA GLN A 294 3.22 -8.80 4.49
C GLN A 294 3.77 -10.23 4.46
N LYS A 295 3.85 -10.82 3.28
CA LYS A 295 4.28 -12.22 3.14
C LYS A 295 5.80 -12.36 3.27
N PRO A 296 6.32 -13.30 4.08
CA PRO A 296 7.75 -13.62 4.11
C PRO A 296 8.34 -13.99 2.75
N SER A 297 7.51 -14.49 1.81
CA SER A 297 7.92 -14.82 0.44
C SER A 297 8.30 -13.60 -0.40
N THR A 298 7.96 -12.40 0.06
CA THR A 298 8.39 -11.15 -0.55
C THR A 298 9.71 -10.65 0.00
N ASP A 299 10.23 -11.22 1.10
CA ASP A 299 11.48 -10.77 1.70
C ASP A 299 12.65 -10.94 0.71
N THR A 300 13.61 -10.04 0.80
CA THR A 300 14.83 -10.09 0.00
C THR A 300 16.00 -10.59 0.83
N VAL A 301 16.90 -11.34 0.20
CA VAL A 301 18.16 -11.70 0.82
C VAL A 301 19.05 -10.46 0.97
N ALA A 302 19.77 -10.37 2.08
CA ALA A 302 20.84 -9.39 2.24
C ALA A 302 22.13 -9.92 1.60
N VAL A 303 22.92 -9.02 1.02
CA VAL A 303 24.24 -9.35 0.46
C VAL A 303 25.33 -8.50 1.10
N THR A 304 26.57 -8.97 1.04
CA THR A 304 27.74 -8.19 1.41
C THR A 304 27.94 -7.03 0.44
N MET A 305 28.85 -6.11 0.74
CA MET A 305 29.21 -5.04 -0.19
C MET A 305 29.73 -5.58 -1.54
N GLY A 306 30.29 -6.80 -1.55
CA GLY A 306 30.73 -7.54 -2.74
C GLY A 306 29.65 -8.33 -3.49
N ASN A 307 28.36 -8.25 -3.08
CA ASN A 307 27.23 -9.02 -3.65
C ASN A 307 27.18 -10.52 -3.31
N ASP A 308 28.00 -11.00 -2.37
CA ASP A 308 27.87 -12.36 -1.84
C ASP A 308 26.74 -12.46 -0.83
N LEU A 309 26.15 -13.64 -0.66
CA LEU A 309 25.11 -13.88 0.35
C LEU A 309 25.60 -13.48 1.75
N PHE A 310 24.82 -12.63 2.44
CA PHE A 310 25.17 -12.21 3.79
C PHE A 310 24.74 -13.28 4.80
N ARG A 311 25.71 -13.79 5.56
CA ARG A 311 25.49 -14.75 6.64
C ARG A 311 25.64 -14.13 8.03
N ASP A 312 24.75 -14.51 8.95
CA ASP A 312 24.84 -14.10 10.35
C ASP A 312 25.91 -14.89 11.14
N SER A 313 25.92 -14.76 12.46
CA SER A 313 26.88 -15.46 13.34
C SER A 313 26.68 -16.97 13.39
N ASP A 314 25.48 -17.44 13.06
CA ASP A 314 25.05 -18.83 13.10
C ASP A 314 25.01 -19.44 11.69
N ASP A 315 25.69 -18.77 10.73
CA ASP A 315 25.79 -19.12 9.31
C ASP A 315 24.47 -19.09 8.53
N ASN A 316 23.42 -18.47 9.08
CA ASN A 316 22.12 -18.35 8.41
C ASN A 316 22.12 -17.23 7.37
N LEU A 317 21.33 -17.38 6.30
CA LEU A 317 21.04 -16.27 5.40
C LEU A 317 20.21 -15.20 6.12
N LEU A 318 20.62 -13.95 5.96
CA LEU A 318 19.87 -12.82 6.50
C LEU A 318 18.85 -12.31 5.46
N PHE A 319 17.58 -12.29 5.85
CA PHE A 319 16.48 -11.74 5.03
C PHE A 319 16.01 -10.40 5.57
N ARG A 320 15.53 -9.53 4.68
CA ARG A 320 15.02 -8.20 4.99
C ARG A 320 13.62 -8.01 4.38
N PRO A 321 12.70 -7.34 5.08
CA PRO A 321 11.43 -6.95 4.50
C PRO A 321 11.63 -6.08 3.26
N ALA A 322 10.91 -6.39 2.19
CA ALA A 322 11.06 -5.77 0.87
C ALA A 322 10.40 -4.38 0.69
N GLY A 323 10.09 -3.69 1.79
CA GLY A 323 9.40 -2.39 1.75
C GLY A 323 7.96 -2.48 1.23
N HIS A 324 7.41 -1.33 0.82
CA HIS A 324 6.01 -1.20 0.41
C HIS A 324 5.66 -1.95 -0.88
N GLY A 325 6.66 -2.37 -1.68
CA GLY A 325 6.44 -3.17 -2.89
C GLY A 325 5.77 -4.51 -2.64
N ALA A 326 5.97 -5.06 -1.44
CA ALA A 326 5.37 -6.33 -1.05
C ALA A 326 3.83 -6.27 -0.93
N LEU A 327 3.25 -5.07 -0.80
CA LEU A 327 1.81 -4.87 -0.68
C LEU A 327 1.03 -5.21 -1.96
N LEU A 328 1.70 -5.32 -3.11
CA LEU A 328 1.04 -5.68 -4.37
C LEU A 328 0.40 -7.07 -4.28
N SER A 329 1.09 -8.02 -3.64
CA SER A 329 0.57 -9.36 -3.39
C SER A 329 -0.68 -9.32 -2.50
N ASN A 330 -0.68 -8.48 -1.46
CA ASN A 330 -1.84 -8.30 -0.60
C ASN A 330 -3.02 -7.70 -1.39
N LEU A 331 -2.76 -6.68 -2.23
CA LEU A 331 -3.78 -6.05 -3.07
C LEU A 331 -4.44 -7.06 -4.03
N GLN A 332 -3.65 -7.94 -4.65
CA GLN A 332 -4.15 -8.99 -5.54
C GLN A 332 -5.08 -9.97 -4.82
N GLU A 333 -4.76 -10.35 -3.59
CA GLU A 333 -5.53 -11.31 -2.78
C GLU A 333 -6.81 -10.74 -2.17
N LEU A 334 -7.01 -9.42 -2.22
CA LEU A 334 -8.27 -8.83 -1.79
C LEU A 334 -9.44 -9.27 -2.67
N HIS A 335 -9.15 -9.69 -3.91
CA HIS A 335 -10.15 -9.98 -4.93
C HIS A 335 -11.17 -8.84 -5.09
N GLY A 336 -10.74 -7.59 -4.86
CA GLY A 336 -11.55 -6.39 -4.99
C GLY A 336 -11.88 -6.04 -6.45
N ASP A 337 -12.64 -4.97 -6.65
CA ASP A 337 -12.84 -4.36 -7.96
C ASP A 337 -12.31 -2.92 -7.95
N VAL A 338 -12.98 -2.03 -7.19
CA VAL A 338 -12.55 -0.65 -6.95
C VAL A 338 -11.99 -0.53 -5.54
N VAL A 339 -10.67 -0.40 -5.42
CA VAL A 339 -9.95 -0.43 -4.14
C VAL A 339 -9.38 0.94 -3.79
N PHE A 340 -9.87 1.53 -2.70
CA PHE A 340 -9.32 2.75 -2.12
C PHE A 340 -8.10 2.45 -1.27
N ILE A 341 -6.97 3.11 -1.54
CA ILE A 341 -5.72 2.97 -0.77
C ILE A 341 -5.43 4.28 -0.05
N LYS A 342 -5.21 4.20 1.27
CA LYS A 342 -4.84 5.33 2.14
C LYS A 342 -3.99 4.82 3.30
N ASN A 343 -2.90 5.50 3.62
CA ASN A 343 -2.03 5.12 4.75
C ASN A 343 -2.76 5.21 6.09
N ILE A 344 -2.42 4.28 7.01
CA ILE A 344 -3.03 4.16 8.35
C ILE A 344 -2.97 5.45 9.18
N ASP A 345 -1.97 6.29 9.00
CA ASP A 345 -1.72 7.48 9.81
C ASP A 345 -2.27 8.77 9.20
N ASN A 346 -2.82 8.71 7.98
CA ASN A 346 -3.50 9.84 7.35
C ASN A 346 -4.99 9.80 7.71
N VAL A 347 -5.34 10.32 8.88
CA VAL A 347 -6.72 10.36 9.41
C VAL A 347 -6.99 11.69 10.08
N VAL A 348 -8.26 12.11 10.11
CA VAL A 348 -8.72 13.35 10.77
C VAL A 348 -9.95 13.07 11.63
N PRO A 349 -10.28 13.91 12.64
CA PRO A 349 -11.51 13.82 13.41
C PRO A 349 -12.76 14.09 12.57
N ASP A 350 -13.93 13.70 13.08
CA ASP A 350 -15.21 13.66 12.33
C ASP A 350 -15.57 14.98 11.65
N HIS A 351 -15.33 16.11 12.33
CA HIS A 351 -15.66 17.44 11.81
C HIS A 351 -14.84 17.86 10.57
N LEU A 352 -13.75 17.15 10.26
CA LEU A 352 -12.90 17.40 9.08
C LEU A 352 -13.00 16.30 8.02
N LYS A 353 -13.73 15.21 8.28
CA LYS A 353 -13.75 14.05 7.37
C LYS A 353 -14.43 14.34 6.04
N GLU A 354 -15.42 15.24 6.01
CA GLU A 354 -16.24 15.40 4.81
C GLU A 354 -15.45 15.88 3.59
N THR A 355 -14.46 16.76 3.78
CA THR A 355 -13.59 17.13 2.64
C THR A 355 -12.92 15.88 2.06
N GLY A 356 -12.27 15.07 2.90
CA GLY A 356 -11.60 13.85 2.46
C GLY A 356 -12.55 12.88 1.76
N SER A 357 -13.75 12.68 2.33
CA SER A 357 -14.78 11.84 1.76
C SER A 357 -15.28 12.32 0.39
N HIS A 358 -15.55 13.62 0.25
CA HIS A 358 -15.95 14.22 -1.02
C HIS A 358 -14.94 13.91 -2.14
N TYR A 359 -13.65 14.10 -1.88
CA TYR A 359 -12.61 13.81 -2.87
C TYR A 359 -12.46 12.31 -3.15
N LYS A 360 -12.71 11.42 -2.18
CA LYS A 360 -12.76 9.97 -2.43
C LYS A 360 -13.86 9.61 -3.42
N ARG A 361 -15.05 10.22 -3.29
CA ARG A 361 -16.15 10.02 -4.24
C ARG A 361 -15.76 10.47 -5.65
N ILE A 362 -15.08 11.62 -5.77
CA ILE A 362 -14.57 12.11 -7.07
C ILE A 362 -13.55 11.15 -7.69
N LEU A 363 -12.52 10.76 -6.94
CA LEU A 363 -11.46 9.88 -7.47
C LEU A 363 -12.03 8.52 -7.88
N GLY A 364 -12.92 7.94 -7.06
CA GLY A 364 -13.59 6.68 -7.36
C GLY A 364 -14.51 6.78 -8.57
N GLY A 365 -15.25 7.89 -8.69
CA GLY A 365 -16.14 8.15 -9.81
C GLY A 365 -15.42 8.32 -11.13
N LEU A 366 -14.26 9.00 -11.10
CA LEU A 366 -13.43 9.19 -12.28
C LEU A 366 -12.87 7.85 -12.75
N LEU A 367 -12.42 7.01 -11.82
CA LEU A 367 -11.95 5.66 -12.13
C LEU A 367 -13.05 4.84 -12.81
N VAL A 368 -14.26 4.83 -12.26
CA VAL A 368 -15.39 4.07 -12.80
C VAL A 368 -15.77 4.56 -14.20
N GLY A 369 -15.85 5.88 -14.41
CA GLY A 369 -16.16 6.44 -15.73
C GLY A 369 -15.11 6.11 -16.79
N LEU A 370 -13.82 6.10 -16.40
CA LEU A 370 -12.73 5.65 -17.27
C LEU A 370 -12.85 4.16 -17.60
N GLN A 371 -13.15 3.31 -16.61
CA GLN A 371 -13.37 1.88 -16.81
C GLN A 371 -14.52 1.61 -17.76
N ASP A 372 -15.69 2.25 -17.58
CA ASP A 372 -16.86 2.02 -18.44
C ASP A 372 -16.54 2.28 -19.91
N THR A 373 -15.85 3.39 -20.20
CA THR A 373 -15.47 3.75 -21.57
C THR A 373 -14.41 2.80 -22.13
N LEU A 374 -13.38 2.49 -21.34
CA LEU A 374 -12.30 1.58 -21.71
C LEU A 374 -12.82 0.16 -21.99
N PHE A 375 -13.71 -0.36 -21.13
CA PHE A 375 -14.31 -1.69 -21.27
C PHE A 375 -15.23 -1.77 -22.50
N SER A 376 -15.96 -0.69 -22.80
CA SER A 376 -16.73 -0.58 -24.04
C SER A 376 -15.83 -0.67 -25.28
N PHE A 377 -14.65 -0.03 -25.26
CA PHE A 377 -13.69 -0.14 -26.37
C PHE A 377 -13.06 -1.53 -26.46
N LEU A 378 -12.70 -2.16 -25.35
CA LEU A 378 -12.18 -3.54 -25.35
C LEU A 378 -13.19 -4.52 -25.94
N THR A 379 -14.47 -4.39 -25.56
CA THR A 379 -15.56 -5.21 -26.11
C THR A 379 -15.72 -5.01 -27.63
N GLN A 380 -15.63 -3.77 -28.11
CA GLN A 380 -15.70 -3.46 -29.54
C GLN A 380 -14.49 -4.02 -30.31
N LEU A 381 -13.28 -3.93 -29.74
CA LEU A 381 -12.07 -4.49 -30.33
C LEU A 381 -12.12 -6.03 -30.40
N GLU A 382 -12.62 -6.69 -29.36
CA GLU A 382 -12.76 -8.16 -29.29
C GLU A 382 -13.78 -8.69 -30.32
N SER A 383 -14.83 -7.93 -30.62
CA SER A 383 -15.86 -8.32 -31.60
C SER A 383 -15.32 -8.52 -33.04
N GLY A 384 -14.10 -8.08 -33.33
CA GLY A 384 -13.45 -8.22 -34.64
C GLY A 384 -13.96 -7.25 -35.71
N ALA A 385 -15.02 -6.48 -35.45
CA ALA A 385 -15.56 -5.47 -36.37
C ALA A 385 -14.74 -4.15 -36.33
N THR A 386 -13.42 -4.24 -36.52
CA THR A 386 -12.52 -3.11 -36.32
C THR A 386 -12.36 -2.26 -37.58
N SER A 387 -12.84 -1.01 -37.53
CA SER A 387 -12.65 0.00 -38.60
C SER A 387 -11.54 1.00 -38.26
N SER A 388 -10.98 1.68 -39.26
CA SER A 388 -10.04 2.78 -39.04
C SER A 388 -10.64 3.90 -38.16
N THR A 389 -11.91 4.23 -38.39
CA THR A 389 -12.65 5.24 -37.62
C THR A 389 -12.80 4.88 -36.15
N LEU A 390 -13.05 3.61 -35.84
CA LEU A 390 -13.08 3.12 -34.47
C LEU A 390 -11.70 3.25 -33.81
N LEU A 391 -10.64 2.84 -34.50
CA LEU A 391 -9.28 2.90 -33.98
C LEU A 391 -8.80 4.34 -33.73
N GLU A 392 -9.16 5.28 -34.62
CA GLU A 392 -8.89 6.71 -34.44
C GLU A 392 -9.64 7.24 -33.21
N ARG A 393 -10.93 6.93 -33.06
CA ARG A 393 -11.72 7.32 -31.89
C ARG A 393 -11.12 6.77 -30.59
N ILE A 394 -10.71 5.50 -30.58
CA ILE A 394 -10.06 4.88 -29.40
C ILE A 394 -8.73 5.58 -29.10
N THR A 395 -7.92 5.82 -30.13
CA THR A 395 -6.60 6.47 -29.97
C THR A 395 -6.75 7.88 -29.43
N GLU A 396 -7.69 8.66 -29.97
CA GLU A 396 -7.97 10.03 -29.52
C GLU A 396 -8.45 10.05 -28.07
N TRP A 397 -9.43 9.20 -27.74
CA TRP A 397 -9.92 9.10 -26.36
C TRP A 397 -8.81 8.66 -25.41
N ALA A 398 -7.99 7.68 -25.78
CA ALA A 398 -6.90 7.20 -24.94
C ALA A 398 -5.79 8.26 -24.78
N ASN A 399 -5.55 9.08 -25.80
CA ASN A 399 -4.61 10.20 -25.70
C ASN A 399 -5.11 11.25 -24.71
N GLN A 400 -6.37 11.68 -24.85
CA GLN A 400 -6.98 12.70 -23.99
C GLN A 400 -7.21 12.18 -22.55
N SER A 401 -7.69 10.94 -22.42
CA SER A 401 -8.18 10.39 -21.15
C SER A 401 -7.15 9.57 -20.38
N LEU A 402 -6.12 9.04 -21.04
CA LEU A 402 -5.13 8.17 -20.43
C LEU A 402 -3.69 8.51 -20.84
N THR A 403 -3.49 9.67 -21.48
CA THR A 403 -2.16 10.19 -21.89
C THR A 403 -1.39 9.27 -22.85
N LEU A 404 -2.12 8.51 -23.67
CA LEU A 404 -1.53 7.60 -24.64
C LEU A 404 -0.54 8.33 -25.56
N THR A 405 0.69 7.83 -25.60
CA THR A 405 1.67 8.15 -26.65
C THR A 405 1.82 6.95 -27.57
N VAL A 406 1.47 7.12 -28.84
CA VAL A 406 1.60 6.03 -29.81
C VAL A 406 3.07 5.73 -30.10
N PRO A 407 3.45 4.47 -30.34
CA PRO A 407 4.84 4.10 -30.58
C PRO A 407 5.33 4.56 -31.95
N ASN A 408 6.65 4.54 -32.14
CA ASN A 408 7.27 4.79 -33.43
C ASN A 408 6.66 3.92 -34.55
N ARG A 409 6.54 4.50 -35.75
CA ARG A 409 5.93 3.87 -36.95
C ARG A 409 4.45 3.47 -36.77
N TRP A 410 3.71 4.10 -35.86
CA TRP A 410 2.28 3.87 -35.67
C TRP A 410 1.46 3.92 -36.97
N HIS A 411 1.68 4.95 -37.80
CA HIS A 411 0.95 5.14 -39.05
C HIS A 411 1.22 4.06 -40.10
N ALA A 412 2.36 3.36 -40.03
CA ALA A 412 2.72 2.28 -40.95
C ALA A 412 2.07 0.93 -40.58
N ARG A 413 1.41 0.83 -39.42
CA ARG A 413 0.77 -0.41 -38.96
C ARG A 413 -0.57 -0.65 -39.67
N THR A 414 -0.87 -1.91 -39.93
CA THR A 414 -2.19 -2.33 -40.45
C THR A 414 -3.29 -2.13 -39.40
N VAL A 415 -4.56 -2.12 -39.82
CA VAL A 415 -5.72 -2.02 -38.92
C VAL A 415 -5.67 -3.11 -37.84
N SER A 416 -5.42 -4.36 -38.21
CA SER A 416 -5.31 -5.48 -37.26
C SER A 416 -4.14 -5.28 -36.27
N GLN A 417 -2.98 -4.82 -36.73
CA GLN A 417 -1.84 -4.54 -35.85
C GLN A 417 -2.12 -3.40 -34.86
N LYS A 418 -2.84 -2.36 -35.30
CA LYS A 418 -3.27 -1.26 -34.42
C LYS A 418 -4.31 -1.75 -33.41
N ALA A 419 -5.28 -2.55 -33.85
CA ALA A 419 -6.31 -3.13 -33.00
C ALA A 419 -5.71 -3.99 -31.88
N GLN A 420 -4.83 -4.93 -32.23
CA GLN A 420 -4.15 -5.79 -31.27
C GLN A 420 -3.31 -4.99 -30.26
N TRP A 421 -2.61 -3.96 -30.75
CA TRP A 421 -1.80 -3.11 -29.90
C TRP A 421 -2.66 -2.29 -28.94
N LEU A 422 -3.74 -1.67 -29.41
CA LEU A 422 -4.68 -0.92 -28.58
C LEU A 422 -5.37 -1.81 -27.56
N PHE A 423 -5.78 -3.03 -27.94
CA PHE A 423 -6.35 -3.98 -27.00
C PHE A 423 -5.37 -4.30 -25.86
N THR A 424 -4.12 -4.64 -26.21
CA THR A 424 -3.06 -4.94 -25.22
C THR A 424 -2.69 -3.72 -24.36
N TRP A 425 -2.75 -2.52 -24.95
CA TRP A 425 -2.43 -1.29 -24.23
C TRP A 425 -3.58 -0.86 -23.30
N LEU A 426 -4.84 -1.03 -23.72
CA LEU A 426 -6.02 -0.69 -22.93
C LEU A 426 -6.27 -1.70 -21.80
N ASN A 427 -6.09 -3.00 -22.06
CA ASN A 427 -6.41 -4.06 -21.09
C ASN A 427 -5.38 -4.16 -19.96
N ARG A 428 -5.39 -3.15 -19.08
CA ARG A 428 -4.48 -3.00 -17.94
C ARG A 428 -5.23 -2.45 -16.73
N PRO A 429 -4.74 -2.71 -15.51
CA PRO A 429 -5.25 -2.04 -14.32
C PRO A 429 -5.15 -0.51 -14.42
N ILE A 430 -6.06 0.18 -13.73
CA ILE A 430 -6.12 1.66 -13.68
C ILE A 430 -5.90 2.10 -12.24
N ARG A 431 -5.14 3.19 -12.06
CA ARG A 431 -5.07 3.93 -10.80
C ARG A 431 -5.39 5.41 -11.03
N VAL A 432 -6.25 5.95 -10.18
CA VAL A 432 -6.52 7.38 -10.09
C VAL A 432 -5.94 7.85 -8.76
N CYS A 433 -4.97 8.77 -8.80
CA CYS A 433 -4.26 9.23 -7.61
C CYS A 433 -4.55 10.72 -7.38
N GLY A 434 -4.92 11.05 -6.14
CA GLY A 434 -4.95 12.43 -5.69
C GLY A 434 -3.54 12.95 -5.49
N MET A 435 -3.27 14.16 -5.97
CA MET A 435 -1.99 14.87 -5.80
C MET A 435 -2.24 16.15 -5.03
N VAL A 436 -1.44 16.41 -4.01
CA VAL A 436 -1.55 17.66 -3.22
C VAL A 436 -0.47 18.65 -3.64
N PRO A 437 -0.74 19.96 -3.61
CA PRO A 437 0.30 20.97 -3.80
C PRO A 437 1.48 20.76 -2.84
N ASN A 438 2.71 20.81 -3.36
CA ASN A 438 3.91 20.53 -2.58
C ASN A 438 4.39 21.79 -1.85
N VAL A 439 4.33 21.76 -0.52
CA VAL A 439 4.83 22.83 0.35
C VAL A 439 6.14 22.37 1.02
N ASN A 440 7.17 22.11 0.20
CA ASN A 440 8.50 21.64 0.63
C ASN A 440 8.51 20.29 1.37
N HIS A 441 7.55 19.40 1.12
CA HIS A 441 7.57 18.07 1.71
C HIS A 441 8.56 17.15 0.97
N PRO A 442 9.48 16.48 1.68
CA PRO A 442 10.35 15.47 1.08
C PRO A 442 9.53 14.23 0.72
N GLY A 443 9.68 13.74 -0.51
CA GLY A 443 9.19 12.44 -0.95
C GLY A 443 8.85 12.40 -2.45
N GLY A 444 8.07 11.40 -2.87
CA GLY A 444 7.79 11.18 -4.28
C GLY A 444 6.75 12.14 -4.88
N GLY A 445 6.92 12.47 -6.16
CA GLY A 445 6.03 13.37 -6.90
C GLY A 445 5.60 12.79 -8.25
N PRO A 446 4.63 13.42 -8.92
CA PRO A 446 4.17 13.02 -10.25
C PRO A 446 5.09 13.54 -11.36
N PHE A 447 5.55 12.65 -12.24
CA PHE A 447 6.42 12.98 -13.36
C PHE A 447 5.98 12.30 -14.65
N TRP A 448 6.30 12.96 -15.77
CA TRP A 448 6.37 12.31 -17.07
C TRP A 448 7.70 11.58 -17.17
N VAL A 449 7.64 10.26 -17.33
CA VAL A 449 8.81 9.38 -17.49
C VAL A 449 8.88 8.92 -18.94
N GLU A 450 10.08 9.00 -19.51
CA GLU A 450 10.39 8.50 -20.84
C GLU A 450 10.78 7.02 -20.77
N GLN A 451 10.14 6.22 -21.61
CA GLN A 451 10.36 4.79 -21.75
C GLN A 451 11.40 4.52 -22.85
N GLU A 452 12.08 3.37 -22.80
CA GLU A 452 13.12 3.01 -23.79
C GLU A 452 12.60 3.01 -25.24
N ASN A 453 11.32 2.71 -25.44
CA ASN A 453 10.69 2.69 -26.77
C ASN A 453 10.28 4.09 -27.28
N GLY A 454 10.63 5.16 -26.56
CA GLY A 454 10.32 6.56 -26.87
C GLY A 454 8.91 7.00 -26.46
N THR A 455 8.10 6.11 -25.88
CA THR A 455 6.80 6.50 -25.31
C THR A 455 6.98 7.18 -23.96
N THR A 456 5.93 7.86 -23.48
CA THR A 456 5.93 8.47 -22.15
C THR A 456 4.77 7.96 -21.32
N SER A 457 4.98 7.91 -20.00
CA SER A 457 3.96 7.53 -19.03
C SER A 457 4.02 8.42 -17.79
N LEU A 458 2.86 8.63 -17.16
CA LEU A 458 2.75 9.26 -15.86
C LEU A 458 3.18 8.29 -14.74
N GLN A 459 4.16 8.70 -13.94
CA GLN A 459 4.70 7.89 -12.84
C GLN A 459 4.84 8.71 -11.56
N ILE A 460 4.79 8.03 -10.43
CA ILE A 460 5.19 8.58 -9.14
C ILE A 460 6.65 8.22 -8.93
N VAL A 461 7.53 9.21 -8.82
CA VAL A 461 8.98 9.00 -8.73
C VAL A 461 9.51 9.57 -7.43
N GLU A 462 10.30 8.78 -6.72
CA GLU A 462 10.98 9.16 -5.48
C GLU A 462 12.42 9.65 -5.75
N THR A 463 12.95 10.46 -4.83
CA THR A 463 14.32 11.01 -4.93
C THR A 463 15.39 9.93 -5.15
N SER A 464 15.22 8.76 -4.53
CA SER A 464 16.16 7.63 -4.67
C SER A 464 16.23 7.04 -6.07
N GLN A 465 15.24 7.31 -6.92
CA GLN A 465 15.17 6.83 -8.30
C GLN A 465 15.77 7.85 -9.30
N VAL A 466 16.20 9.01 -8.83
CA VAL A 466 16.77 10.06 -9.67
C VAL A 466 18.28 10.05 -9.55
N ASP A 467 18.96 10.10 -10.70
CA ASP A 467 20.42 10.15 -10.76
C ASP A 467 20.96 11.38 -9.99
N PRO A 468 21.68 11.17 -8.88
CA PRO A 468 22.21 12.26 -8.07
C PRO A 468 23.36 12.99 -8.79
N ASP A 469 23.97 12.41 -9.82
CA ASP A 469 25.09 13.00 -10.55
C ASP A 469 24.62 13.83 -11.75
N SER A 470 23.44 13.53 -12.32
CA SER A 470 22.85 14.29 -13.43
C SER A 470 22.21 15.62 -13.01
N PRO A 471 22.81 16.79 -13.34
CA PRO A 471 22.25 18.09 -12.96
C PRO A 471 20.89 18.36 -13.62
N THR A 472 20.68 17.85 -14.83
CA THR A 472 19.42 17.96 -15.57
C THR A 472 18.30 17.22 -14.85
N GLN A 473 18.52 15.96 -14.45
CA GLN A 473 17.53 15.16 -13.76
C GLN A 473 17.19 15.75 -12.38
N ARG A 474 18.20 16.23 -11.62
CA ARG A 474 17.98 16.95 -10.36
C ARG A 474 17.13 18.21 -10.54
N LYS A 475 17.38 18.99 -11.60
CA LYS A 475 16.60 20.19 -11.91
C LYS A 475 15.14 19.86 -12.25
N ILE A 476 14.90 18.79 -13.01
CA ILE A 476 13.55 18.33 -13.32
C ILE A 476 12.83 17.90 -12.03
N PHE A 477 13.48 17.08 -11.20
CA PHE A 477 12.90 16.63 -9.94
C PHE A 477 12.53 17.79 -9.01
N ALA A 478 13.45 18.75 -8.84
CA ALA A 478 13.23 19.94 -8.02
C ALA A 478 12.13 20.88 -8.56
N SER A 479 11.70 20.72 -9.81
CA SER A 479 10.62 21.53 -10.42
C SER A 479 9.21 21.02 -10.11
N SER A 480 9.08 19.93 -9.34
CA SER A 480 7.78 19.37 -8.96
C SER A 480 6.97 20.35 -8.13
N THR A 481 5.73 20.59 -8.55
CA THR A 481 4.77 21.44 -7.82
C THR A 481 3.82 20.64 -6.93
N HIS A 482 3.85 19.32 -7.03
CA HIS A 482 2.93 18.41 -6.35
C HIS A 482 3.65 17.25 -5.68
N PHE A 483 2.96 16.65 -4.72
CA PHE A 483 3.43 15.51 -3.94
C PHE A 483 2.37 14.40 -3.91
N ASN A 484 2.80 13.14 -3.86
CA ASN A 484 1.90 11.99 -3.72
C ASN A 484 1.56 11.69 -2.25
N PRO A 485 0.33 11.96 -1.78
CA PRO A 485 -0.11 11.66 -0.41
C PRO A 485 -0.36 10.17 -0.15
N VAL A 486 -0.18 9.30 -1.16
CA VAL A 486 -0.64 7.89 -1.14
C VAL A 486 -2.17 7.84 -0.93
N ASP A 487 -2.87 8.71 -1.65
CA ASP A 487 -4.31 8.73 -1.75
C ASP A 487 -4.69 8.31 -3.17
N MET A 488 -5.14 7.07 -3.34
CA MET A 488 -5.46 6.55 -4.67
C MET A 488 -6.61 5.56 -4.66
N VAL A 489 -7.21 5.39 -5.84
CA VAL A 489 -8.22 4.39 -6.12
C VAL A 489 -7.72 3.52 -7.26
N CYS A 490 -7.81 2.21 -7.11
CA CYS A 490 -7.31 1.21 -8.05
C CYS A 490 -8.46 0.37 -8.61
N GLY A 491 -8.48 0.18 -9.93
CA GLY A 491 -9.33 -0.76 -10.64
C GLY A 491 -8.52 -1.99 -11.00
N VAL A 492 -8.84 -3.12 -10.39
CA VAL A 492 -8.00 -4.34 -10.43
C VAL A 492 -8.63 -5.51 -11.20
N ARG A 493 -9.75 -5.26 -11.88
CA ARG A 493 -10.44 -6.22 -12.74
C ARG A 493 -10.46 -5.76 -14.19
N ASP A 494 -10.43 -6.72 -15.10
CA ASP A 494 -10.55 -6.49 -16.53
C ASP A 494 -12.01 -6.26 -16.96
N TYR A 495 -12.20 -6.02 -18.26
CA TYR A 495 -13.52 -5.76 -18.85
C TYR A 495 -14.49 -6.95 -18.81
N GLN A 496 -13.98 -8.16 -18.54
CA GLN A 496 -14.79 -9.38 -18.36
C GLN A 496 -15.10 -9.62 -16.87
N GLY A 497 -14.57 -8.79 -15.98
CA GLY A 497 -14.71 -8.92 -14.53
C GLY A 497 -13.70 -9.87 -13.90
N ASN A 498 -12.72 -10.38 -14.65
CA ASN A 498 -11.66 -11.24 -14.09
C ASN A 498 -10.61 -10.38 -13.37
N PRO A 499 -10.04 -10.84 -12.25
CA PRO A 499 -8.94 -10.14 -11.60
C PRO A 499 -7.69 -10.16 -12.49
N PHE A 500 -7.02 -9.02 -12.61
CA PHE A 500 -5.71 -8.97 -13.26
C PHE A 500 -4.66 -9.72 -12.42
N ASN A 501 -3.73 -10.40 -13.09
CA ASN A 501 -2.46 -10.77 -12.47
C ASN A 501 -1.56 -9.53 -12.39
N LEU A 502 -1.49 -8.90 -11.23
CA LEU A 502 -0.83 -7.62 -11.02
C LEU A 502 0.69 -7.70 -11.22
N ASP A 503 1.30 -8.87 -11.02
CA ASP A 503 2.74 -9.10 -11.25
C ASP A 503 3.12 -8.84 -12.72
N GLY A 504 2.20 -9.04 -13.66
CA GLY A 504 2.40 -8.75 -15.08
C GLY A 504 2.56 -7.25 -15.40
N PHE A 505 2.22 -6.36 -14.46
CA PHE A 505 2.26 -4.91 -14.63
C PHE A 505 3.35 -4.22 -13.79
N VAL A 506 4.22 -5.00 -13.15
CA VAL A 506 5.40 -4.52 -12.43
C VAL A 506 6.52 -4.18 -13.41
N ASP A 507 7.30 -3.15 -13.08
CA ASP A 507 8.61 -2.92 -13.68
C ASP A 507 9.72 -3.54 -12.81
N PRO A 508 10.29 -4.71 -13.22
CA PRO A 508 11.30 -5.40 -12.43
C PRO A 508 12.65 -4.67 -12.38
N ASP A 509 12.85 -3.65 -13.21
CA ASP A 509 14.07 -2.85 -13.24
C ASP A 509 14.04 -1.67 -12.27
N THR A 510 12.95 -1.55 -11.51
CA THR A 510 12.83 -0.57 -10.43
C THR A 510 13.03 -1.22 -9.06
N GLY A 511 13.22 -0.41 -8.03
CA GLY A 511 13.41 -0.84 -6.66
C GLY A 511 14.39 0.09 -5.95
N PHE A 512 14.92 -0.35 -4.81
CA PHE A 512 15.94 0.41 -4.11
C PHE A 512 16.95 -0.51 -3.41
N ILE A 513 18.25 -0.28 -3.62
CA ILE A 513 19.31 -0.97 -2.88
C ILE A 513 19.79 -0.04 -1.76
N ALA A 514 19.49 -0.42 -0.52
CA ALA A 514 19.90 0.33 0.65
C ALA A 514 21.16 -0.28 1.28
N GLN A 515 22.11 0.56 1.66
CA GLN A 515 23.19 0.17 2.57
C GLN A 515 22.64 0.19 4.01
N LYS A 516 22.85 -0.90 4.75
CA LYS A 516 22.44 -1.07 6.15
C LYS A 516 23.57 -1.72 6.94
N SER A 517 23.40 -1.82 8.25
CA SER A 517 24.27 -2.60 9.11
C SER A 517 23.46 -3.63 9.91
N TYR A 518 24.10 -4.77 10.19
CA TYR A 518 23.57 -5.80 11.07
C TYR A 518 24.69 -6.27 12.01
N LYS A 519 24.48 -6.12 13.32
CA LYS A 519 25.48 -6.42 14.36
C LYS A 519 26.87 -5.82 14.06
N GLY A 520 26.91 -4.58 13.55
CA GLY A 520 28.16 -3.87 13.24
C GLY A 520 28.80 -4.21 11.89
N ARG A 521 28.25 -5.15 11.12
CA ARG A 521 28.70 -5.49 9.76
C ARG A 521 27.82 -4.81 8.71
N GLU A 522 28.44 -4.23 7.68
CA GLU A 522 27.73 -3.60 6.57
C GLU A 522 27.13 -4.64 5.62
N LEU A 523 25.97 -4.32 5.07
CA LEU A 523 25.24 -5.13 4.10
C LEU A 523 24.47 -4.26 3.12
N LYS A 524 24.09 -4.84 1.99
CA LYS A 524 23.11 -4.29 1.05
C LYS A 524 21.79 -5.05 1.17
N ALA A 525 20.69 -4.30 1.22
CA ALA A 525 19.33 -4.84 1.27
C ALA A 525 18.55 -4.31 0.07
N LEU A 526 17.78 -5.18 -0.57
CA LEU A 526 16.95 -4.84 -1.73
C LEU A 526 15.51 -4.57 -1.27
N GLU A 527 14.97 -3.41 -1.60
CA GLU A 527 13.54 -3.14 -1.54
C GLU A 527 12.94 -3.37 -2.93
N LEU A 528 11.85 -4.14 -2.99
CA LEU A 528 11.15 -4.42 -4.24
C LEU A 528 10.51 -3.15 -4.80
N PRO A 529 10.17 -3.11 -6.10
CA PRO A 529 9.36 -2.06 -6.71
C PRO A 529 8.19 -1.64 -5.80
N GLY A 530 8.21 -0.42 -5.28
CA GLY A 530 7.20 0.09 -4.35
C GLY A 530 5.80 0.07 -4.97
N LEU A 531 4.76 -0.18 -4.14
CA LEU A 531 3.39 -0.39 -4.60
C LEU A 531 2.94 0.68 -5.61
N TRP A 532 3.12 1.96 -5.29
CA TRP A 532 2.68 3.08 -6.11
C TRP A 532 3.75 3.68 -7.02
N ASN A 533 4.95 3.10 -7.09
CA ASN A 533 5.95 3.47 -8.07
C ASN A 533 6.14 2.30 -9.06
N GLY A 534 7.22 1.55 -8.95
CA GLY A 534 7.58 0.43 -9.80
C GLY A 534 6.57 -0.72 -9.83
N GLY A 535 5.89 -1.00 -8.71
CA GLY A 535 4.87 -2.05 -8.62
C GLY A 535 3.62 -1.77 -9.47
N MET A 536 3.39 -0.50 -9.81
CA MET A 536 2.29 -0.04 -10.66
C MET A 536 2.79 0.64 -11.95
N ALA A 537 4.04 0.42 -12.35
CA ALA A 537 4.67 1.15 -13.45
C ALA A 537 3.93 0.99 -14.79
N LYS A 538 3.35 -0.19 -15.06
CA LYS A 538 2.66 -0.47 -16.33
C LYS A 538 1.14 -0.25 -16.25
N TRP A 539 0.64 0.36 -15.18
CA TRP A 539 -0.78 0.68 -15.00
C TRP A 539 -1.15 1.97 -15.74
N HIS A 540 -2.42 2.11 -16.10
CA HIS A 540 -2.96 3.42 -16.50
C HIS A 540 -2.99 4.33 -15.28
N SER A 541 -2.25 5.43 -15.35
CA SER A 541 -2.12 6.38 -14.23
C SER A 541 -2.82 7.68 -14.59
N VAL A 542 -3.74 8.12 -13.74
CA VAL A 542 -4.39 9.43 -13.87
C VAL A 542 -4.19 10.18 -12.56
N PHE A 543 -3.67 11.40 -12.64
CA PHE A 543 -3.45 12.25 -11.48
C PHE A 543 -4.48 13.38 -11.45
N VAL A 544 -5.00 13.67 -10.26
CA VAL A 544 -5.99 14.73 -10.02
C VAL A 544 -5.51 15.58 -8.87
N GLU A 545 -5.52 16.90 -9.01
CA GLU A 545 -5.21 17.80 -7.90
C GLU A 545 -6.31 17.69 -6.83
N ILE A 546 -5.93 17.48 -5.57
CA ILE A 546 -6.83 17.49 -4.42
C ILE A 546 -6.30 18.44 -3.34
N PRO A 547 -7.17 18.99 -2.48
CA PRO A 547 -6.76 19.93 -1.44
C PRO A 547 -5.76 19.34 -0.45
N ARG A 548 -4.83 20.18 0.00
CA ARG A 548 -3.78 19.81 0.97
C ARG A 548 -4.34 19.25 2.28
N GLU A 549 -5.51 19.72 2.71
CA GLU A 549 -6.20 19.29 3.92
C GLU A 549 -6.67 17.83 3.90
N THR A 550 -6.62 17.15 2.75
CA THR A 550 -6.89 15.70 2.65
C THR A 550 -5.69 14.82 3.10
N PHE A 551 -4.56 15.45 3.41
CA PHE A 551 -3.30 14.77 3.74
C PHE A 551 -2.75 15.15 5.13
N ASN A 552 -3.14 14.42 6.16
CA ASN A 552 -2.74 14.69 7.55
C ASN A 552 -2.03 13.47 8.17
N PRO A 553 -0.81 13.13 7.71
CA PRO A 553 -0.05 12.02 8.25
C PRO A 553 0.62 12.39 9.58
N VAL A 554 0.68 11.43 10.50
CA VAL A 554 1.38 11.60 11.80
C VAL A 554 2.73 10.89 11.76
N LYS A 555 3.83 11.65 11.61
CA LYS A 555 5.22 11.15 11.60
C LYS A 555 5.87 11.22 12.98
N THR A 556 5.60 12.28 13.73
CA THR A 556 5.99 12.48 15.13
C THR A 556 4.75 12.66 16.00
N VAL A 557 4.83 12.33 17.30
CA VAL A 557 3.70 12.57 18.23
C VAL A 557 3.29 14.05 18.24
N LEU A 558 4.22 14.97 17.97
CA LEU A 558 3.94 16.40 17.91
C LEU A 558 3.01 16.80 16.77
N ASP A 559 2.91 15.99 15.70
CA ASP A 559 1.98 16.25 14.59
C ASP A 559 0.52 16.21 15.08
N LEU A 560 0.23 15.43 16.14
CA LEU A 560 -1.10 15.39 16.76
C LEU A 560 -1.51 16.73 17.40
N LEU A 561 -0.61 17.71 17.53
CA LEU A 561 -0.92 19.04 18.03
C LEU A 561 -1.46 19.99 16.95
N SER A 562 -1.42 19.59 15.67
CA SER A 562 -1.98 20.40 14.59
C SER A 562 -3.50 20.47 14.66
N SER A 563 -4.09 21.53 14.10
CA SER A 563 -5.54 21.75 14.05
C SER A 563 -6.29 20.54 13.50
N GLU A 564 -5.69 19.84 12.54
CA GLU A 564 -6.27 18.71 11.82
C GLU A 564 -6.40 17.44 12.68
N HIS A 565 -5.77 17.43 13.87
CA HIS A 565 -5.85 16.33 14.84
C HIS A 565 -6.47 16.74 16.17
N GLN A 566 -6.87 18.00 16.32
CA GLN A 566 -7.49 18.52 17.54
C GLN A 566 -9.02 18.49 17.46
N PRO A 567 -9.73 18.45 18.61
CA PRO A 567 -11.18 18.71 18.64
C PRO A 567 -11.49 20.10 18.05
N PRO A 568 -12.72 20.34 17.56
CA PRO A 568 -13.10 21.66 17.07
C PRO A 568 -12.84 22.71 18.16
N GLU A 569 -12.20 23.82 17.79
CA GLU A 569 -12.02 24.95 18.70
C GLU A 569 -13.39 25.37 19.20
N ARG A 570 -13.54 25.48 20.52
CA ARG A 570 -14.76 26.06 21.08
C ARG A 570 -14.77 27.53 20.66
N PRO A 571 -15.84 28.01 20.00
CA PRO A 571 -15.95 29.40 19.58
C PRO A 571 -15.88 30.37 20.76
#